data_AF-A0A7S4K3K9-F1
#
_entry.id   AF-A0A7S4K3K9-F1
#
_cell.length_a   1.000
_cell.length_b   1.000
_cell.length_c   1.000
_cell.angle_alpha   90.00
_cell.angle_beta   90.00
_cell.angle_gamma   90.00
#
_symmetry.space_group_name_H-M   'P 1'
#
loop_
_entity.id
_entity.type
_entity.pdbx_description
1 polymer ?
#
loop_
_entity_poly.entity_id
_entity_poly.type
_entity_poly.pdbx_seq_one_letter_code
_entity_poly.pdbx_strand_id
1 'polypeptide(L)'
;LLEFVVAQIHYKEVFFDQETDKFRPLSDWNGVILDDDGNVTSITWHIRILRISVANYQMFGGSIELQWLPSSVKKCTIVMLNLSGTVETSSLPRCLVHFNIGGNHMSGTFAIAGLPQD
;
A
#
# COMPACT_ATOMS: atom_id res chain seq x y z
N LEU A 1 2.14 7.00 9.52
CA LEU A 1 2.09 7.44 8.10
C LEU A 1 1.53 6.33 7.22
N LEU A 2 2.10 5.12 7.22
CA LEU A 2 1.60 4.01 6.39
C LEU A 2 0.20 3.51 6.80
N GLU A 3 -0.19 3.71 8.06
CA GLU A 3 -1.53 3.40 8.58
C GLU A 3 -2.64 4.14 7.83
N PHE A 4 -2.38 5.39 7.39
CA PHE A 4 -3.35 6.15 6.60
C PHE A 4 -3.56 5.58 5.21
N VAL A 5 -2.55 4.93 4.63
CA VAL A 5 -2.66 4.27 3.32
C VAL A 5 -3.68 3.14 3.37
N VAL A 6 -3.74 2.40 4.47
CA VAL A 6 -4.60 1.21 4.65
C VAL A 6 -5.84 1.47 5.51
N ALA A 7 -6.09 2.71 5.94
CA ALA A 7 -7.13 3.03 6.91
C ALA A 7 -8.54 2.62 6.45
N GLN A 8 -8.80 2.73 5.14
CA GLN A 8 -10.09 2.45 4.49
C GLN A 8 -10.14 1.09 3.79
N ILE A 9 -9.13 0.24 4.00
CA ILE A 9 -9.12 -1.13 3.48
C ILE A 9 -10.05 -2.01 4.33
N HIS A 10 -10.83 -2.84 3.64
CA HIS A 10 -11.63 -3.88 4.28
C HIS A 10 -10.73 -5.05 4.68
N TYR A 11 -11.09 -5.75 5.77
CA TYR A 11 -10.30 -6.88 6.28
C TYR A 11 -8.86 -6.47 6.69
N LYS A 12 -8.75 -5.40 7.47
CA LYS A 12 -7.48 -4.84 7.95
C LYS A 12 -6.77 -5.66 9.04
N GLU A 13 -7.27 -6.84 9.42
CA GLU A 13 -6.68 -7.73 10.44
C GLU A 13 -5.22 -8.09 10.17
N VAL A 14 -4.83 -8.07 8.89
CA VAL A 14 -3.45 -8.28 8.44
C VAL A 14 -2.49 -7.15 8.88
N PHE A 15 -3.02 -5.96 9.20
CA PHE A 15 -2.27 -4.78 9.63
C PHE A 15 -2.66 -4.31 11.05
N PHE A 16 -3.85 -4.67 11.50
CA PHE A 16 -4.53 -4.13 12.67
C PHE A 16 -4.85 -5.23 13.65
N ASP A 17 -4.57 -4.96 14.91
CA ASP A 17 -4.89 -5.82 16.03
C ASP A 17 -6.24 -5.37 16.63
N GLN A 18 -7.26 -6.20 16.45
CA GLN A 18 -8.63 -5.88 16.90
C GLN A 18 -8.78 -5.92 18.42
N GLU A 19 -7.96 -6.71 19.12
CA GLU A 19 -8.05 -6.81 20.59
C GLU A 19 -7.54 -5.54 21.26
N THR A 20 -6.48 -4.97 20.70
CA THR A 20 -5.83 -3.75 21.22
C THR A 20 -6.31 -2.46 20.56
N ASP A 21 -7.18 -2.57 19.53
CA ASP A 21 -7.67 -1.48 18.69
C ASP A 21 -6.53 -0.61 18.11
N LYS A 22 -5.45 -1.26 17.66
CA LYS A 22 -4.23 -0.58 17.17
C LYS A 22 -3.64 -1.25 15.95
N PHE A 23 -2.96 -0.45 15.12
CA PHE A 23 -2.09 -1.00 14.09
C PHE A 23 -0.91 -1.72 14.73
N ARG A 24 -0.54 -2.87 14.14
CA ARG A 24 0.66 -3.62 14.51
C ARG A 24 1.91 -2.79 14.17
N PRO A 25 3.05 -3.00 14.84
CA PRO A 25 4.33 -2.42 14.43
C PRO A 25 4.61 -2.71 12.95
N LEU A 26 5.19 -1.76 12.23
CA LEU A 26 5.47 -1.90 10.78
C LEU A 26 6.39 -3.08 10.46
N SER A 27 7.22 -3.51 11.41
CA SER A 27 8.05 -4.73 11.30
C SER A 27 7.23 -6.00 11.11
N ASP A 28 5.97 -6.00 11.56
CA ASP A 28 5.08 -7.17 11.53
C ASP A 28 4.20 -7.18 10.29
N TRP A 29 4.24 -6.12 9.48
CA TRP A 29 3.44 -6.01 8.27
C TRP A 29 4.08 -6.81 7.14
N ASN A 30 3.46 -7.93 6.78
CA ASN A 30 3.94 -8.76 5.68
C ASN A 30 4.13 -7.93 4.39
N GLY A 31 5.30 -8.07 3.76
CA GLY A 31 5.64 -7.36 2.53
C GLY A 31 6.11 -5.91 2.72
N VAL A 32 6.26 -5.44 3.95
CA VAL A 32 6.93 -4.17 4.26
C VAL A 32 8.42 -4.44 4.53
N ILE A 33 9.30 -3.63 3.93
CA ILE A 33 10.74 -3.64 4.20
C ILE A 33 11.12 -2.28 4.78
N LEU A 34 11.81 -2.31 5.93
CA LEU A 34 12.35 -1.13 6.60
C LEU A 34 13.86 -1.01 6.32
N ASP A 35 14.39 0.21 6.30
CA ASP A 35 15.83 0.45 6.40
C ASP A 35 16.33 0.45 7.85
N ASP A 36 17.63 0.68 8.05
CA ASP A 36 18.27 0.70 9.38
C ASP A 36 17.72 1.80 10.30
N ASP A 37 17.11 2.85 9.73
CA ASP A 37 16.48 3.95 10.44
C ASP A 37 14.97 3.68 10.72
N GLY A 38 14.44 2.54 10.28
CA GLY A 38 13.05 2.14 10.45
C GLY A 38 12.09 2.75 9.43
N ASN A 39 12.58 3.36 8.35
CA ASN A 39 11.73 3.94 7.30
C ASN A 39 11.27 2.87 6.33
N VAL A 40 10.02 2.98 5.86
CA VAL A 40 9.47 2.06 4.86
C VAL A 40 10.12 2.35 3.50
N THR A 41 10.86 1.38 2.97
CA THR A 41 11.55 1.51 1.68
C THR A 41 10.87 0.71 0.58
N SER A 42 10.20 -0.40 0.92
CA SER A 42 9.47 -1.23 -0.04
C SER A 42 8.17 -1.76 0.54
N ILE A 43 7.14 -1.81 -0.32
CA ILE A 43 5.83 -2.40 -0.05
C ILE A 43 5.54 -3.42 -1.15
N THR A 44 5.20 -4.65 -0.77
CA THR A 44 4.80 -5.72 -1.69
C THR A 44 3.59 -6.45 -1.14
N TRP A 45 2.41 -6.16 -1.68
CA TRP A 45 1.15 -6.76 -1.25
C TRP A 45 0.41 -7.44 -2.40
N HIS A 46 0.09 -8.69 -2.17
CA HIS A 46 -0.82 -9.51 -2.97
C HIS A 46 -1.32 -10.64 -2.08
N ILE A 47 -2.32 -11.40 -2.55
CA ILE A 47 -3.03 -12.41 -1.75
C ILE A 47 -2.11 -13.37 -0.96
N ARG A 48 -0.97 -13.79 -1.53
CA ARG A 48 -0.05 -14.73 -0.88
C ARG A 48 0.77 -14.05 0.21
N ILE A 49 1.26 -12.83 -0.03
CA ILE A 49 2.07 -12.09 0.96
C ILE A 49 1.21 -11.71 2.16
N LEU A 50 0.00 -11.23 1.91
CA LEU A 50 -0.96 -10.89 2.96
C LEU A 50 -1.65 -12.12 3.58
N ARG A 51 -1.34 -13.33 3.08
CA ARG A 51 -1.92 -14.61 3.53
C ARG A 51 -3.46 -14.60 3.53
N ILE A 52 -4.07 -13.91 2.57
CA ILE A 52 -5.51 -13.86 2.38
C ILE A 52 -5.96 -15.19 1.79
N SER A 53 -6.84 -15.89 2.49
CA SER A 53 -7.42 -17.15 2.01
C SER A 53 -8.32 -16.88 0.79
N VAL A 54 -8.51 -17.91 -0.04
CA VAL A 54 -9.43 -17.83 -1.18
C VAL A 54 -10.86 -17.50 -0.73
N ALA A 55 -11.27 -17.98 0.45
CA ALA A 55 -12.58 -17.68 1.03
C ALA A 55 -12.73 -16.19 1.41
N ASN A 56 -11.66 -15.55 1.86
CA ASN A 56 -11.69 -14.15 2.29
C ASN A 56 -11.37 -13.17 1.16
N TYR A 57 -10.92 -13.66 -0.01
CA TYR A 57 -10.52 -12.81 -1.14
C TYR A 57 -11.63 -11.83 -1.57
N GLN A 58 -12.88 -12.30 -1.59
CA GLN A 58 -14.03 -11.46 -1.97
C GLN A 58 -14.36 -10.38 -0.92
N MET A 59 -13.85 -10.51 0.30
CA MET A 59 -14.04 -9.54 1.39
C MET A 59 -12.88 -8.53 1.46
N PHE A 60 -11.75 -8.84 0.81
CA PHE A 60 -10.64 -7.90 0.69
C PHE A 60 -10.92 -6.87 -0.39
N GLY A 61 -10.62 -5.61 -0.12
CA GLY A 61 -10.95 -4.47 -0.97
C GLY A 61 -11.02 -3.18 -0.16
N GLY A 62 -11.93 -2.27 -0.50
CA GLY A 62 -12.00 -0.93 0.10
C GLY A 62 -11.06 0.05 -0.59
N SER A 63 -10.86 1.24 0.01
CA SER A 63 -10.05 2.31 -0.58
C SER A 63 -8.61 2.26 -0.07
N ILE A 64 -7.65 2.42 -0.98
CA ILE A 64 -6.24 2.66 -0.66
C ILE A 64 -5.84 4.10 -0.97
N GLU A 65 -5.32 4.78 0.05
CA GLU A 65 -5.02 6.22 -0.01
C GLU A 65 -3.53 6.46 -0.34
N LEU A 66 -3.18 6.32 -1.61
CA LEU A 66 -1.78 6.33 -2.09
C LEU A 66 -1.06 7.66 -1.88
N GLN A 67 -1.78 8.78 -1.73
CA GLN A 67 -1.18 10.09 -1.40
C GLN A 67 -0.45 10.11 -0.05
N TRP A 68 -0.71 9.14 0.82
CA TRP A 68 -0.07 9.00 2.14
C TRP A 68 1.10 8.01 2.13
N LEU A 69 1.53 7.54 0.95
CA LEU A 69 2.74 6.74 0.85
C LEU A 69 3.92 7.48 1.50
N PRO A 70 4.69 6.82 2.40
CA PRO A 70 5.86 7.44 3.00
C PRO A 70 6.83 7.93 1.93
N SER A 71 7.43 9.10 2.15
CA SER A 71 8.35 9.72 1.19
C SER A 71 9.62 8.90 0.94
N SER A 72 9.92 7.93 1.80
CA SER A 72 11.05 6.99 1.70
C SER A 72 10.78 5.77 0.80
N VAL A 73 9.53 5.55 0.37
CA VAL A 73 9.18 4.37 -0.43
C VAL A 73 9.80 4.46 -1.82
N LYS A 74 10.64 3.48 -2.14
CA LYS A 74 11.32 3.33 -3.44
C LYS A 74 10.62 2.32 -4.34
N LYS A 75 9.98 1.30 -3.75
CA LYS A 75 9.27 0.25 -4.49
C LYS A 75 7.89 0.00 -3.90
N CYS A 76 6.85 0.07 -4.71
CA CYS A 76 5.49 -0.22 -4.29
C CYS A 76 4.82 -1.13 -5.31
N THR A 77 4.50 -2.35 -4.86
CA THR A 77 3.76 -3.35 -5.62
C THR A 77 2.53 -3.75 -4.82
N ILE A 78 1.34 -3.40 -5.29
CA ILE A 78 0.08 -3.72 -4.62
C ILE A 78 -0.87 -4.26 -5.68
N VAL A 79 -0.98 -5.59 -5.83
CA VAL A 79 -1.62 -6.17 -7.02
C VAL A 79 -2.68 -7.21 -6.66
N MET A 80 -3.76 -7.23 -7.45
CA MET A 80 -4.84 -8.21 -7.34
C MET A 80 -5.44 -8.28 -5.92
N LEU A 81 -5.92 -7.15 -5.40
CA LEU A 81 -6.51 -7.06 -4.07
C LEU A 81 -7.91 -6.43 -4.08
N ASN A 82 -8.53 -6.26 -5.26
CA ASN A 82 -9.84 -5.61 -5.43
C ASN A 82 -9.92 -4.22 -4.76
N LEU A 83 -8.77 -3.54 -4.60
CA LEU A 83 -8.73 -2.22 -3.98
C LEU A 83 -9.25 -1.18 -4.95
N SER A 84 -9.95 -0.17 -4.44
CA SER A 84 -10.24 1.06 -5.16
C SER A 84 -9.34 2.18 -4.64
N GLY A 85 -9.27 3.28 -5.39
CA GLY A 85 -8.52 4.47 -4.97
C GLY A 85 -8.16 5.35 -6.16
N THR A 86 -7.45 6.42 -5.85
CA THR A 86 -7.00 7.39 -6.84
C THR A 86 -5.49 7.42 -6.89
N VAL A 87 -4.94 7.41 -8.10
CA VAL A 87 -3.52 7.64 -8.37
C VAL A 87 -3.37 9.05 -8.89
N GLU A 88 -2.67 9.87 -8.12
CA GLU A 88 -2.19 11.18 -8.56
C GLU A 88 -0.68 11.11 -8.62
N THR A 89 -0.09 11.11 -9.82
CA THR A 89 1.36 10.91 -9.96
C THR A 89 2.17 11.99 -9.24
N SER A 90 1.62 13.19 -9.05
CA SER A 90 2.23 14.28 -8.29
C SER A 90 2.30 14.06 -6.77
N SER A 91 1.49 13.16 -6.21
CA SER A 91 1.52 12.82 -4.77
C SER A 91 2.40 11.62 -4.46
N LEU A 92 2.87 10.89 -5.48
CA LEU A 92 3.76 9.76 -5.28
C LEU A 92 5.14 10.20 -4.76
N PRO A 93 5.82 9.36 -3.95
CA PRO A 93 7.16 9.66 -3.46
C PRO A 93 8.14 9.93 -4.60
N ARG A 94 8.93 11.01 -4.50
CA ARG A 94 9.92 11.36 -5.55
C ARG A 94 11.02 10.33 -5.72
N CYS A 95 11.33 9.53 -4.69
CA CYS A 95 12.31 8.45 -4.78
C CYS A 95 11.74 7.12 -5.29
N LEU A 96 10.46 7.10 -5.70
CA LEU A 96 9.81 5.89 -6.20
C LEU A 96 10.40 5.51 -7.55
N VAL A 97 11.07 4.36 -7.60
CA VAL A 97 11.69 3.80 -8.82
C VAL A 97 10.89 2.65 -9.42
N HIS A 98 9.97 2.07 -8.65
CA HIS A 98 9.07 1.01 -9.11
C HIS A 98 7.68 1.19 -8.52
N PHE A 99 6.68 1.25 -9.40
CA PHE A 99 5.28 1.38 -9.02
C PHE A 99 4.42 0.43 -9.85
N ASN A 100 3.74 -0.51 -9.19
CA ASN A 100 2.80 -1.42 -9.83
C ASN A 100 1.60 -1.65 -8.94
N ILE A 101 0.43 -1.23 -9.41
CA ILE A 101 -0.85 -1.38 -8.71
C ILE A 101 -1.90 -2.16 -9.53
N GLY A 102 -1.44 -2.95 -10.50
CA GLY A 102 -2.30 -3.65 -11.45
C GLY A 102 -3.25 -4.66 -10.82
N GLY A 103 -4.39 -4.90 -11.47
CA GLY A 103 -5.41 -5.82 -10.98
C GLY A 103 -6.24 -5.27 -9.80
N ASN A 104 -6.29 -3.94 -9.66
CA ASN A 104 -7.16 -3.22 -8.73
C ASN A 104 -8.09 -2.29 -9.51
N HIS A 105 -9.09 -1.71 -8.84
CA HIS A 105 -10.08 -0.77 -9.36
C HIS A 105 -9.63 0.69 -9.20
N MET A 106 -8.44 0.99 -9.72
CA MET A 106 -7.83 2.31 -9.58
C MET A 106 -8.34 3.29 -10.61
N SER A 107 -8.49 4.54 -10.19
CA SER A 107 -8.78 5.69 -11.05
C SER A 107 -7.70 6.77 -10.85
N GLY A 108 -7.80 7.88 -11.57
CA GLY A 108 -6.99 9.06 -11.29
C GLY A 108 -6.40 9.71 -12.51
N THR A 109 -5.53 10.69 -12.24
CA THR A 109 -4.96 11.59 -13.23
C THR A 109 -3.47 11.30 -13.38
N PHE A 110 -3.09 10.97 -14.62
CA PHE A 110 -1.70 10.84 -14.98
C PHE A 110 -1.12 12.21 -15.34
N ALA A 111 -0.34 12.80 -14.43
CA ALA A 111 0.37 14.04 -14.67
C ALA A 111 1.86 13.78 -14.94
N ILE A 112 2.34 14.20 -16.11
CA ILE A 112 3.75 14.05 -16.52
C ILE A 112 4.67 14.92 -15.63
N ALA A 113 4.17 16.07 -15.17
CA ALA A 113 4.92 17.03 -14.36
C ALA A 113 5.37 16.49 -12.99
N GLY A 114 4.83 15.34 -12.53
CA GLY A 114 5.19 14.69 -11.28
C GLY A 114 6.00 13.40 -11.43
N LEU A 115 6.32 12.98 -12.66
CA LEU A 115 7.14 11.79 -12.85
C LEU A 115 8.59 12.05 -12.39
N PRO A 116 9.27 11.05 -11.80
CA PRO A 116 10.70 11.13 -11.57
C PRO A 116 11.41 11.50 -12.87
N GLN A 117 12.20 12.57 -12.83
CA GLN A 117 13.12 12.88 -13.91
C GLN A 117 14.34 11.95 -13.76
N ASP A 118 14.79 11.37 -14.87
CA ASP A 118 15.98 10.51 -14.93
C ASP A 118 17.20 11.14 -14.22
#